data_AF-A0AAJ2UNG6-F1
#
_entry.id   AF-A0AAJ2UNG6-F1
#
_cell.length_a   1.000
_cell.length_b   1.000
_cell.length_c   1.000
_cell.angle_alpha   90.00
_cell.angle_beta   90.00
_cell.angle_gamma   90.00
#
_symmetry.space_group_name_H-M   'P 1'
#
loop_
_entity.id
_entity.type
_entity.pdbx_description
1 polymer ?
#
loop_
_entity_poly.entity_id
_entity_poly.type
_entity_poly.pdbx_seq_one_letter_code
_entity_poly.pdbx_strand_id
1 'polypeptide(L)'
;MSLVELIAQADERGLAASGLACLDRCVPLLGGDDEVLRPLWAGLVDDGEGWGEKVAKVRGELAPAASESESESDSGSDGDVRFGSGPGSGSGSGPGSGAGGDEEIVVLARRMLDAVPLERSGEALRAWADVCSVSALRIHQLLDPLDAGGDDSVAACRAGRTEGASHLVAAELRRQVVVLELLAQHGASGVRQALGVSTEGRRVLRAVVSRRARGARR
;
A
#
# COMPACT_ATOMS: atom_id res chain seq x y z
N MET A 1 -1.64 19.38 -14.95
CA MET A 1 -0.52 19.24 -14.00
C MET A 1 -0.22 17.76 -13.83
N SER A 2 1.05 17.41 -13.70
CA SER A 2 1.46 16.07 -13.30
C SER A 2 1.14 15.81 -11.82
N LEU A 3 1.12 14.55 -11.41
CA LEU A 3 0.93 14.19 -10.01
C LEU A 3 2.05 14.74 -9.12
N VAL A 4 3.30 14.76 -9.63
CA VAL A 4 4.45 15.35 -8.93
C VAL A 4 4.24 16.85 -8.67
N GLU A 5 3.75 17.59 -9.66
CA GLU A 5 3.45 19.02 -9.52
C GLU A 5 2.34 19.27 -8.49
N LEU A 6 1.30 18.43 -8.49
CA LEU A 6 0.19 18.54 -7.53
C LEU A 6 0.65 18.26 -6.10
N ILE A 7 1.48 17.24 -5.87
CA ILE A 7 2.04 16.93 -4.54
C ILE A 7 2.96 18.07 -4.07
N ALA A 8 3.77 18.65 -4.97
CA ALA A 8 4.65 19.76 -4.61
C ALA A 8 3.86 20.98 -4.10
N GLN A 9 2.73 21.29 -4.74
CA GLN A 9 1.88 22.46 -4.44
C GLN A 9 0.88 22.24 -3.30
N ALA A 10 0.61 21.00 -2.91
CA ALA A 10 -0.40 20.68 -1.90
C ALA A 10 -0.05 21.24 -0.51
N ASP A 11 -1.09 21.69 0.19
CA ASP A 11 -1.01 22.04 1.61
C ASP A 11 -0.98 20.78 2.49
N GLU A 12 -0.78 20.95 3.80
CA GLU A 12 -0.70 19.83 4.75
C GLU A 12 -1.95 18.95 4.75
N ARG A 13 -3.13 19.53 4.50
CA ARG A 13 -4.38 18.78 4.40
C ARG A 13 -4.41 17.93 3.14
N GLY A 14 -4.08 18.50 1.98
CA GLY A 14 -4.00 17.79 0.70
C GLY A 14 -2.95 16.69 0.71
N LEU A 15 -1.78 16.93 1.30
CA LEU A 15 -0.73 15.93 1.48
C LEU A 15 -1.21 14.79 2.39
N ALA A 16 -1.82 15.10 3.53
CA ALA A 16 -2.34 14.07 4.42
C ALA A 16 -3.49 13.26 3.78
N ALA A 17 -4.43 13.95 3.11
CA ALA A 17 -5.56 13.30 2.43
C ALA A 17 -5.11 12.41 1.27
N SER A 18 -4.12 12.83 0.48
CA SER A 18 -3.60 12.05 -0.64
C SER A 18 -2.85 10.81 -0.18
N GLY A 19 -1.99 10.93 0.84
CA GLY A 19 -1.34 9.79 1.48
C GLY A 19 -2.36 8.81 2.06
N LEU A 20 -3.35 9.33 2.78
CA LEU A 20 -4.41 8.53 3.40
C LEU A 20 -5.27 7.83 2.35
N ALA A 21 -5.62 8.49 1.26
CA ALA A 21 -6.37 7.91 0.14
C ALA A 21 -5.67 6.72 -0.51
N CYS A 22 -4.34 6.79 -0.64
CA CYS A 22 -3.55 5.68 -1.15
C CYS A 22 -3.50 4.52 -0.14
N LEU A 23 -3.25 4.82 1.14
CA LEU A 23 -3.19 3.82 2.21
C LEU A 23 -4.53 3.12 2.41
N ASP A 24 -5.62 3.89 2.46
CA ASP A 24 -7.00 3.43 2.63
C ASP A 24 -7.42 2.41 1.57
N ARG A 25 -6.99 2.64 0.32
CA ARG A 25 -7.21 1.71 -0.77
C ARG A 25 -6.46 0.38 -0.58
N CYS A 26 -5.31 0.42 0.08
CA CYS A 26 -4.41 -0.72 0.27
C CYS A 26 -4.61 -1.46 1.61
N VAL A 27 -5.46 -0.96 2.52
CA VAL A 27 -5.78 -1.61 3.81
C VAL A 27 -6.15 -3.10 3.68
N PRO A 28 -6.95 -3.54 2.68
CA PRO A 28 -7.28 -4.96 2.54
C PRO A 28 -6.06 -5.88 2.35
N LEU A 29 -4.94 -5.35 1.82
CA LEU A 29 -3.69 -6.09 1.67
C LEU A 29 -2.98 -6.34 3.00
N LEU A 30 -3.31 -5.53 4.02
CA LEU A 30 -2.77 -5.64 5.38
C LEU A 30 -3.67 -6.46 6.30
N GLY A 31 -4.80 -6.98 5.80
CA GLY A 31 -5.79 -7.70 6.61
C GLY A 31 -6.66 -6.81 7.50
N GLY A 32 -6.61 -5.49 7.31
CA GLY A 32 -7.40 -4.53 8.09
C GLY A 32 -8.85 -4.40 7.63
N ASP A 33 -9.71 -3.96 8.56
CA ASP A 33 -11.10 -3.61 8.27
C ASP A 33 -11.23 -2.27 7.51
N ASP A 34 -12.35 -2.09 6.82
CA ASP A 34 -12.61 -0.91 6.00
C ASP A 34 -12.68 0.39 6.82
N GLU A 35 -13.01 0.30 8.10
CA GLU A 35 -13.23 1.47 8.96
C GLU A 35 -11.99 1.88 9.78
N VAL A 36 -10.88 1.12 9.70
CA VAL A 36 -9.66 1.33 10.51
C VAL A 36 -9.08 2.75 10.37
N LEU A 37 -9.19 3.36 9.17
CA LEU A 37 -8.65 4.70 8.91
C LEU A 37 -9.66 5.85 9.10
N ARG A 38 -10.92 5.56 9.46
CA ARG A 38 -11.95 6.61 9.62
C ARG A 38 -11.58 7.69 10.63
N PRO A 39 -10.96 7.38 11.79
CA PRO A 39 -10.54 8.42 12.73
C PRO A 39 -9.53 9.39 12.12
N LEU A 40 -8.63 8.91 11.26
CA LEU A 40 -7.66 9.75 10.55
C LEU A 40 -8.34 10.64 9.53
N TRP A 41 -9.30 10.11 8.77
CA TRP A 41 -10.10 10.88 7.82
C TRP A 41 -10.92 11.98 8.49
N ALA A 42 -11.56 11.68 9.61
CA ALA A 42 -12.30 12.67 10.40
C ALA A 42 -11.39 13.79 10.90
N GLY A 43 -10.19 13.43 11.40
CA GLY A 43 -9.20 14.40 11.85
C GLY A 43 -8.74 15.39 10.77
N LEU A 44 -8.84 15.07 9.48
CA LEU A 44 -8.49 16.02 8.40
C LEU A 44 -9.48 17.19 8.28
N VAL A 45 -10.71 17.03 8.77
CA VAL A 45 -11.70 18.10 8.85
C VAL A 45 -11.38 19.02 10.03
N ASP A 46 -10.97 18.43 11.16
CA ASP A 46 -10.72 19.12 12.44
C ASP A 46 -9.23 19.48 12.63
N ASP A 47 -8.58 19.99 11.58
CA ASP A 47 -7.17 20.46 11.56
C ASP A 47 -6.10 19.47 12.08
N GLY A 48 -6.43 18.19 12.20
CA GLY A 48 -5.50 17.14 12.61
C GLY A 48 -5.39 16.93 14.12
N GLU A 49 -6.37 17.37 14.91
CA GLU A 49 -6.39 17.13 16.36
C GLU A 49 -6.17 15.64 16.69
N GLY A 50 -5.23 15.34 17.59
CA GLY A 50 -4.92 13.97 18.01
C GLY A 50 -4.36 13.07 16.89
N TRP A 51 -3.79 13.64 15.82
CA TRP A 51 -3.26 12.86 14.69
C TRP A 51 -2.28 11.77 15.10
N GLY A 52 -1.24 12.10 15.86
CA GLY A 52 -0.20 11.15 16.25
C GLY A 52 -0.76 9.95 17.04
N GLU A 53 -1.70 10.20 17.95
CA GLU A 53 -2.39 9.16 18.72
C GLU A 53 -3.24 8.26 17.83
N LYS A 54 -3.99 8.84 16.89
CA LYS A 54 -4.77 8.09 15.90
C LYS A 54 -3.88 7.24 15.00
N VAL A 55 -2.72 7.76 14.57
CA VAL A 55 -1.73 7.01 13.78
C VAL A 55 -1.16 5.84 14.58
N ALA A 56 -0.77 6.07 15.83
CA ALA A 56 -0.26 5.01 16.71
C ALA A 56 -1.29 3.89 16.92
N LYS A 57 -2.56 4.26 17.13
CA LYS A 57 -3.66 3.31 17.24
C LYS A 57 -3.84 2.47 15.97
N VAL A 58 -3.91 3.11 14.80
CA VAL A 58 -4.05 2.43 13.51
C VAL A 58 -2.89 1.45 13.26
N ARG A 59 -1.65 1.85 13.60
CA ARG A 59 -0.50 0.95 13.50
C ARG A 59 -0.61 -0.26 14.39
N GLY A 60 -1.10 -0.09 15.62
CA GLY A 60 -1.36 -1.20 16.54
C GLY A 60 -2.42 -2.17 16.00
N GLU A 61 -3.53 -1.65 15.47
CA GLU A 61 -4.61 -2.46 14.90
C GLU A 61 -4.21 -3.21 13.63
N LEU A 62 -3.31 -2.63 12.82
CA LEU A 62 -2.81 -3.24 11.59
C LEU A 62 -1.51 -4.01 11.77
N ALA A 63 -0.93 -4.06 12.97
CA ALA A 63 0.29 -4.81 13.25
C ALA A 63 0.07 -6.28 12.84
N PRO A 64 1.08 -6.94 12.24
CA PRO A 64 0.98 -8.39 12.04
C PRO A 64 0.69 -9.01 13.39
N ALA A 65 -0.24 -9.97 13.46
CA ALA A 65 -0.41 -10.78 14.65
C ALA A 65 0.98 -11.35 14.97
N ALA A 66 1.59 -10.89 16.06
CA ALA A 66 2.89 -11.40 16.48
C ALA A 66 2.74 -12.91 16.50
N SER A 67 3.48 -13.61 15.63
CA SER A 67 3.61 -15.04 15.75
C SER A 67 4.09 -15.25 17.18
N GLU A 68 3.25 -15.87 18.01
CA GLU A 68 3.68 -16.32 19.31
C GLU A 68 4.92 -17.17 19.03
N SER A 69 6.07 -16.60 19.37
CA SER A 69 7.34 -17.30 19.34
C SER A 69 7.23 -18.33 20.44
N GLU A 70 6.72 -19.52 20.11
CA GLU A 70 7.02 -20.72 20.87
C GLU A 70 8.49 -21.01 20.65
N SER A 71 9.31 -20.31 21.43
CA SER A 71 10.53 -20.86 21.97
C SER A 71 10.15 -22.07 22.82
N GLU A 72 9.80 -23.18 22.18
CA GLU A 72 9.79 -24.48 22.83
C GLU A 72 11.22 -25.01 22.78
N SER A 73 11.90 -24.81 23.89
CA SER A 73 13.11 -25.56 24.22
C SER A 73 12.70 -27.01 24.43
N ASP A 74 12.75 -27.84 23.39
CA ASP A 74 12.67 -29.29 23.57
C ASP A 74 14.06 -29.82 23.93
N SER A 75 14.27 -30.03 25.22
CA SER A 75 15.34 -30.88 25.75
C SER A 75 14.83 -32.32 25.78
N GLY A 76 15.25 -33.12 24.79
CA GLY A 76 14.99 -34.55 24.73
C GLY A 76 16.08 -35.29 23.94
N SER A 77 16.98 -35.94 24.67
CA SER A 77 18.05 -36.82 24.18
C SER A 77 17.52 -38.13 23.59
N ASP A 78 18.09 -38.64 22.50
CA ASP A 78 19.00 -39.81 22.45
C ASP A 78 19.09 -40.40 21.02
N GLY A 79 20.19 -41.08 20.72
CA GLY A 79 20.79 -41.23 19.39
C GLY A 79 20.13 -42.17 18.39
N ASP A 80 20.49 -41.99 17.11
CA ASP A 80 21.15 -43.04 16.31
C ASP A 80 21.83 -42.39 15.08
N VAL A 81 23.10 -42.71 14.86
CA VAL A 81 23.92 -42.24 13.74
C VAL A 81 23.90 -43.29 12.63
N ARG A 82 23.36 -42.94 11.46
CA ARG A 82 23.67 -43.67 10.22
C ARG A 82 24.10 -42.74 9.09
N PHE A 83 25.36 -42.92 8.72
CA PHE A 83 26.01 -42.44 7.51
C PHE A 83 25.32 -43.00 6.26
N GLY A 84 25.06 -42.12 5.29
CA GLY A 84 24.66 -42.47 3.93
C GLY A 84 24.94 -41.32 2.98
N SER A 85 26.11 -41.34 2.33
CA SER A 85 26.49 -40.41 1.27
C SER A 85 25.77 -40.74 -0.05
N GLY A 86 25.25 -39.72 -0.73
CA GLY A 86 24.80 -39.79 -2.11
C GLY A 86 24.35 -38.42 -2.63
N PRO A 87 24.91 -37.91 -3.76
CA PRO A 87 24.61 -36.56 -4.24
C PRO A 87 23.34 -36.58 -5.10
N GLY A 88 22.37 -35.75 -4.72
CA GLY A 88 21.12 -35.55 -5.46
C GLY A 88 21.00 -34.09 -5.88
N SER A 89 21.62 -33.75 -7.01
CA SER A 89 21.35 -32.52 -7.73
C SER A 89 19.87 -32.48 -8.13
N GLY A 90 19.19 -31.40 -7.77
CA GLY A 90 17.76 -31.23 -8.02
C GLY A 90 17.37 -29.76 -7.96
N SER A 91 17.96 -28.96 -8.85
CA SER A 91 17.38 -27.67 -9.25
C SER A 91 15.96 -27.92 -9.76
N GLY A 92 14.99 -27.67 -8.89
CA GLY A 92 13.56 -27.59 -9.21
C GLY A 92 13.04 -26.21 -8.92
N SER A 93 13.67 -25.16 -9.48
CA SER A 93 13.08 -23.83 -9.50
C SER A 93 12.04 -23.76 -10.62
N GLY A 94 10.76 -23.79 -10.23
CA GLY A 94 9.64 -23.46 -11.10
C GLY A 94 8.31 -23.41 -10.32
N PRO A 95 7.32 -22.65 -10.78
CA PRO A 95 7.32 -21.20 -10.96
C PRO A 95 6.87 -20.52 -9.65
N GLY A 96 7.81 -19.96 -8.88
CA GLY A 96 7.52 -19.18 -7.67
C GLY A 96 7.12 -17.72 -7.95
N SER A 97 6.83 -17.37 -9.21
CA SER A 97 6.62 -15.97 -9.64
C SER A 97 5.36 -15.31 -9.07
N GLY A 98 4.42 -16.07 -8.51
CA GLY A 98 3.24 -15.53 -7.82
C GLY A 98 3.50 -15.14 -6.36
N ALA A 99 4.30 -15.93 -5.64
CA ALA A 99 4.55 -15.74 -4.21
C ALA A 99 5.37 -14.47 -3.92
N GLY A 100 6.42 -14.23 -4.72
CA GLY A 100 7.27 -13.05 -4.54
C GLY A 100 6.55 -11.73 -4.86
N GLY A 101 5.66 -11.73 -5.87
CA GLY A 101 4.87 -10.53 -6.21
C GLY A 101 3.80 -10.20 -5.17
N ASP A 102 3.14 -11.21 -4.62
CA ASP A 102 2.15 -11.01 -3.56
C ASP A 102 2.80 -10.55 -2.24
N GLU A 103 4.01 -11.05 -1.92
CA GLU A 103 4.82 -10.55 -0.79
C GLU A 103 5.27 -9.09 -1.01
N GLU A 104 5.78 -8.74 -2.20
CA GLU A 104 6.16 -7.37 -2.56
C GLU A 104 4.99 -6.39 -2.39
N ILE A 105 3.78 -6.80 -2.80
CA ILE A 105 2.56 -5.99 -2.62
C ILE A 105 2.29 -5.70 -1.14
N VAL A 106 2.41 -6.70 -0.26
CA VAL A 106 2.21 -6.53 1.19
C VAL A 106 3.29 -5.64 1.78
N VAL A 107 4.56 -5.81 1.39
CA VAL A 107 5.69 -4.98 1.84
C VAL A 107 5.49 -3.52 1.46
N LEU A 108 5.02 -3.24 0.23
CA LEU A 108 4.72 -1.87 -0.21
C LEU A 108 3.59 -1.24 0.60
N ALA A 109 2.49 -1.97 0.82
CA ALA A 109 1.39 -1.47 1.65
C ALA A 109 1.82 -1.24 3.11
N ARG A 110 2.68 -2.11 3.65
CA ARG A 110 3.23 -1.99 5.01
C ARG A 110 4.13 -0.76 5.11
N ARG A 111 5.01 -0.53 4.14
CA ARG A 111 5.86 0.67 4.06
C ARG A 111 5.05 1.96 4.08
N MET A 112 3.89 2.00 3.41
CA MET A 112 2.99 3.17 3.45
C MET A 112 2.47 3.47 4.85
N LEU A 113 2.10 2.43 5.61
CA LEU A 113 1.63 2.54 7.00
C LEU A 113 2.78 2.93 7.96
N ASP A 114 3.95 2.33 7.78
CA ASP A 114 5.10 2.59 8.64
C ASP A 114 5.68 3.98 8.40
N ALA A 115 5.51 4.55 7.20
CA ALA A 115 5.96 5.89 6.87
C ALA A 115 5.01 7.02 7.31
N VAL A 116 3.82 6.71 7.86
CA VAL A 116 2.87 7.76 8.31
C VAL A 116 3.54 8.64 9.38
N PRO A 117 3.65 9.96 9.19
CA PRO A 117 4.36 10.77 10.17
C PRO A 117 3.52 10.92 11.45
N LEU A 118 4.15 10.87 12.62
CA LEU A 118 3.45 11.11 13.90
C LEU A 118 3.16 12.60 14.10
N GLU A 119 4.02 13.47 13.58
CA GLU A 119 3.85 14.91 13.54
C GLU A 119 3.32 15.36 12.17
N ARG A 120 2.32 16.23 12.15
CA ARG A 120 1.75 16.78 10.90
C ARG A 120 2.54 18.01 10.44
N SER A 121 3.77 17.82 10.00
CA SER A 121 4.51 18.88 9.32
C SER A 121 4.41 18.73 7.80
N GLY A 122 4.37 19.84 7.07
CA GLY A 122 4.34 19.83 5.61
C GLY A 122 5.49 19.05 4.96
N GLU A 123 6.68 19.04 5.55
CA GLU A 123 7.81 18.24 5.05
C GLU A 123 7.54 16.74 5.22
N ALA A 124 7.18 16.30 6.43
CA ALA A 124 6.94 14.90 6.73
C ALA A 124 5.74 14.34 5.95
N LEU A 125 4.67 15.14 5.82
CA LEU A 125 3.50 14.78 5.03
C LEU A 125 3.80 14.71 3.53
N ARG A 126 4.70 15.55 3.01
CA ARG A 126 5.11 15.50 1.60
C ARG A 126 5.92 14.24 1.30
N ALA A 127 6.91 13.94 2.14
CA ALA A 127 7.68 12.70 2.02
C ALA A 127 6.77 11.46 2.09
N TRP A 128 5.79 11.46 2.99
CA TRP A 128 4.82 10.38 3.10
C TRP A 128 3.88 10.27 1.89
N ALA A 129 3.35 11.39 1.40
CA ALA A 129 2.53 11.41 0.18
C ALA A 129 3.30 10.89 -1.04
N ASP A 130 4.58 11.23 -1.16
CA ASP A 130 5.46 10.70 -2.21
C ASP A 130 5.59 9.17 -2.12
N VAL A 131 5.93 8.63 -0.95
CA VAL A 131 6.01 7.18 -0.70
C VAL A 131 4.69 6.50 -1.06
N CYS A 132 3.58 7.05 -0.61
CA CYS A 132 2.24 6.51 -0.85
C CYS A 132 1.87 6.51 -2.33
N SER A 133 2.14 7.60 -3.04
CA SER A 133 1.80 7.73 -4.46
C SER A 133 2.55 6.71 -5.35
N VAL A 134 3.86 6.52 -5.09
CA VAL A 134 4.70 5.54 -5.79
C VAL A 134 4.26 4.12 -5.45
N SER A 135 4.11 3.81 -4.16
CA SER A 135 3.77 2.46 -3.68
C SER A 135 2.41 2.02 -4.21
N ALA A 136 1.41 2.89 -4.21
CA ALA A 136 0.09 2.56 -4.74
C ALA A 136 0.12 2.27 -6.25
N LEU A 137 0.86 3.04 -7.06
CA LEU A 137 1.02 2.77 -8.49
C LEU A 137 1.76 1.44 -8.73
N ARG A 138 2.83 1.18 -7.97
CA ARG A 138 3.59 -0.07 -8.05
C ARG A 138 2.74 -1.29 -7.67
N ILE A 139 1.92 -1.20 -6.62
CA ILE A 139 0.95 -2.24 -6.24
C ILE A 139 -0.02 -2.52 -7.41
N HIS A 140 -0.57 -1.48 -8.04
CA HIS A 140 -1.51 -1.66 -9.15
C HIS A 140 -0.85 -2.27 -10.39
N GLN A 141 0.43 -1.96 -10.65
CA GLN A 141 1.22 -2.61 -11.67
C GLN A 141 1.44 -4.10 -11.37
N LEU A 142 1.85 -4.46 -10.15
CA LEU A 142 2.05 -5.86 -9.74
C LEU A 142 0.76 -6.70 -9.79
N LEU A 143 -0.39 -6.05 -9.57
CA LEU A 143 -1.70 -6.69 -9.66
C LEU A 143 -2.17 -6.90 -11.10
N ASP A 144 -1.61 -6.19 -12.08
CA ASP A 144 -1.93 -6.35 -13.49
C ASP A 144 -1.06 -7.45 -14.11
N PRO A 145 -1.62 -8.61 -14.48
CA PRO A 145 -0.84 -9.70 -15.07
C PRO A 145 -0.28 -9.36 -16.46
N LEU A 146 -0.77 -8.30 -17.12
CA LEU A 146 -0.31 -7.88 -18.45
C LEU A 146 0.74 -6.77 -18.38
N ASP A 147 1.04 -6.24 -17.20
CA ASP A 147 2.00 -5.16 -17.01
C ASP A 147 3.37 -5.72 -16.60
N ALA A 148 4.30 -5.73 -17.55
CA ALA A 148 5.68 -6.14 -17.33
C ALA A 148 6.60 -4.96 -16.89
N GLY A 149 6.03 -3.79 -16.60
CA GLY A 149 6.81 -2.60 -16.28
C GLY A 149 7.50 -2.64 -14.91
N GLY A 150 8.46 -1.74 -14.74
CA GLY A 150 9.25 -1.57 -13.51
C GLY A 150 9.15 -0.17 -12.92
N ASP A 151 9.93 0.11 -11.88
CA ASP A 151 9.86 1.36 -11.11
C ASP A 151 10.00 2.63 -11.98
N ASP A 152 10.81 2.58 -13.04
CA ASP A 152 10.98 3.68 -13.99
C ASP A 152 9.68 4.07 -14.69
N SER A 153 8.79 3.10 -14.98
CA SER A 153 7.49 3.38 -15.60
C SER A 153 6.55 4.07 -14.60
N VAL A 154 6.61 3.72 -13.32
CA VAL A 154 5.85 4.40 -12.26
C VAL A 154 6.31 5.85 -12.13
N ALA A 155 7.63 6.09 -12.07
CA ALA A 155 8.17 7.44 -12.00
C ALA A 155 7.78 8.29 -13.23
N ALA A 156 7.83 7.69 -14.43
CA ALA A 156 7.40 8.34 -15.67
C ALA A 156 5.91 8.71 -15.65
N CYS A 157 5.04 7.79 -15.21
CA CYS A 157 3.60 8.03 -15.07
C CYS A 157 3.31 9.20 -14.13
N ARG A 158 3.96 9.23 -12.95
CA ARG A 158 3.81 10.34 -11.99
C ARG A 158 4.22 11.69 -12.58
N ALA A 159 5.25 11.69 -13.42
CA ALA A 159 5.73 12.86 -14.14
C ALA A 159 4.89 13.23 -15.38
N GLY A 160 3.79 12.51 -15.64
CA GLY A 160 2.85 12.79 -16.73
C GLY A 160 3.08 12.02 -18.03
N ARG A 161 4.13 11.19 -18.12
CA ARG A 161 4.37 10.30 -19.27
C ARG A 161 3.59 9.00 -19.07
N THR A 162 2.43 8.92 -19.69
CA THR A 162 1.45 7.83 -19.46
C THR A 162 1.32 6.89 -20.65
N GLU A 163 2.11 7.09 -21.69
CA GLU A 163 2.17 6.23 -22.87
C GLU A 163 2.58 4.81 -22.46
N GLY A 164 1.75 3.83 -22.79
CA GLY A 164 1.99 2.42 -22.45
C GLY A 164 1.67 2.03 -21.00
N ALA A 165 1.14 2.95 -20.18
CA ALA A 165 0.64 2.59 -18.85
C ALA A 165 -0.54 1.63 -18.95
N SER A 166 -0.53 0.57 -18.12
CA SER A 166 -1.65 -0.36 -18.03
C SER A 166 -2.93 0.33 -17.56
N HIS A 167 -4.09 -0.28 -17.83
CA HIS A 167 -5.37 0.29 -17.44
C HIS A 167 -5.51 0.49 -15.93
N LEU A 168 -4.96 -0.44 -15.12
CA LEU A 168 -4.98 -0.33 -13.66
C LEU A 168 -4.10 0.82 -13.16
N VAL A 169 -2.89 0.97 -13.70
CA VAL A 169 -1.97 2.07 -13.36
C VAL A 169 -2.56 3.41 -13.78
N ALA A 170 -3.09 3.51 -15.00
CA ALA A 170 -3.71 4.75 -15.50
C ALA A 170 -4.95 5.15 -14.67
N ALA A 171 -5.76 4.18 -14.23
CA ALA A 171 -6.91 4.44 -13.36
C ALA A 171 -6.48 4.91 -11.97
N GLU A 172 -5.44 4.31 -11.38
CA GLU A 172 -4.89 4.73 -10.09
C GLU A 172 -4.26 6.13 -10.16
N LEU A 173 -3.50 6.43 -11.22
CA LEU A 173 -2.93 7.77 -11.43
C LEU A 173 -4.01 8.84 -11.50
N ARG A 174 -5.07 8.63 -12.29
CA ARG A 174 -6.20 9.57 -12.37
C ARG A 174 -6.87 9.76 -11.02
N ARG A 175 -7.03 8.70 -10.24
CA ARG A 175 -7.61 8.78 -8.89
C ARG A 175 -6.77 9.65 -7.96
N GLN A 176 -5.44 9.47 -7.95
CA GLN A 176 -4.55 10.29 -7.13
C GLN A 176 -4.61 11.77 -7.50
N VAL A 177 -4.63 12.06 -8.80
CA VAL A 177 -4.81 13.42 -9.33
C VAL A 177 -6.15 14.02 -8.86
N VAL A 178 -7.26 13.28 -9.03
CA VAL A 178 -8.59 13.73 -8.60
C VAL A 178 -8.64 14.05 -7.11
N VAL A 179 -8.02 13.22 -6.25
CA VAL A 179 -7.97 13.50 -4.81
C VAL A 179 -7.28 14.85 -4.55
N LEU A 180 -6.09 15.08 -5.11
CA LEU A 180 -5.37 16.33 -4.90
C LEU A 180 -6.12 17.54 -5.47
N GLU A 181 -6.75 17.41 -6.64
CA GLU A 181 -7.58 18.45 -7.24
C GLU A 181 -8.79 18.80 -6.38
N LEU A 182 -9.48 17.79 -5.81
CA LEU A 182 -10.59 18.01 -4.90
C LEU A 182 -10.18 18.83 -3.68
N LEU A 183 -9.03 18.52 -3.08
CA LEU A 183 -8.54 19.25 -1.90
C LEU A 183 -8.01 20.63 -2.26
N ALA A 184 -7.33 20.79 -3.40
CA ALA A 184 -6.87 22.10 -3.88
C ALA A 184 -8.04 23.06 -4.15
N GLN A 185 -9.16 22.56 -4.67
CA GLN A 185 -10.33 23.36 -5.00
C GLN A 185 -11.23 23.65 -3.80
N HIS A 186 -11.36 22.71 -2.87
CA HIS A 186 -12.41 22.74 -1.85
C HIS A 186 -11.90 22.71 -0.40
N GLY A 187 -10.58 22.58 -0.18
CA GLY A 187 -9.97 22.48 1.14
C GLY A 187 -10.63 21.39 2.00
N ALA A 188 -10.95 21.72 3.25
CA ALA A 188 -11.62 20.81 4.18
C ALA A 188 -12.96 20.25 3.65
N SER A 189 -13.71 21.01 2.84
CA SER A 189 -14.99 20.54 2.29
C SER A 189 -14.83 19.44 1.23
N GLY A 190 -13.64 19.31 0.63
CA GLY A 190 -13.30 18.26 -0.32
C GLY A 190 -12.99 16.89 0.30
N VAL A 191 -12.74 16.83 1.62
CA VAL A 191 -12.29 15.60 2.32
C VAL A 191 -13.30 14.46 2.16
N ARG A 192 -14.60 14.73 2.27
CA ARG A 192 -15.64 13.69 2.10
C ARG A 192 -15.67 13.12 0.67
N GLN A 193 -15.43 13.96 -0.34
CA GLN A 193 -15.38 13.53 -1.73
C GLN A 193 -14.15 12.67 -1.99
N ALA A 194 -12.98 13.08 -1.47
CA ALA A 194 -11.75 12.30 -1.54
C ALA A 194 -11.87 10.92 -0.87
N LEU A 195 -12.53 10.87 0.29
CA LEU A 195 -12.86 9.60 0.97
C LEU A 195 -13.78 8.73 0.10
N GLY A 196 -14.82 9.31 -0.52
CA GLY A 196 -15.70 8.60 -1.45
C GLY A 196 -14.93 7.93 -2.60
N VAL A 197 -14.04 8.68 -3.25
CA VAL A 197 -13.15 8.18 -4.32
C VAL A 197 -12.26 7.03 -3.82
N SER A 198 -11.78 7.10 -2.59
CA SER A 198 -10.92 6.06 -1.98
C SER A 198 -11.70 4.77 -1.66
N THR A 199 -12.91 4.90 -1.11
CA THR A 199 -13.77 3.76 -0.77
C THR A 199 -14.21 2.95 -1.99
N GLU A 200 -14.52 3.61 -3.11
CA GLU A 200 -14.88 2.92 -4.35
C GLU A 200 -13.68 2.14 -4.92
N GLY A 201 -12.50 2.76 -4.93
CA GLY A 201 -11.26 2.10 -5.38
C GLY A 201 -10.89 0.86 -4.58
N ARG A 202 -11.22 0.82 -3.27
CA ARG A 202 -10.96 -0.32 -2.39
C ARG A 202 -11.80 -1.54 -2.75
N ARG A 203 -13.09 -1.36 -3.10
CA ARG A 203 -13.97 -2.46 -3.55
C ARG A 203 -13.41 -3.12 -4.81
N VAL A 204 -12.91 -2.30 -5.74
CA VAL A 204 -12.28 -2.78 -6.98
C VAL A 204 -11.01 -3.59 -6.69
N LEU A 205 -10.13 -3.08 -5.81
CA LEU A 205 -8.89 -3.76 -5.44
C LEU A 205 -9.17 -5.14 -4.82
N ARG A 206 -10.12 -5.21 -3.87
CA ARG A 206 -10.57 -6.48 -3.26
C ARG A 206 -11.06 -7.47 -4.31
N ALA A 207 -11.84 -7.01 -5.29
CA ALA A 207 -12.31 -7.86 -6.38
C ALA A 207 -11.17 -8.38 -7.27
N VAL A 208 -10.16 -7.55 -7.56
CA VAL A 208 -8.97 -7.94 -8.33
C VAL A 208 -8.15 -8.99 -7.57
N VAL A 209 -7.79 -8.73 -6.31
CA VAL A 209 -7.03 -9.66 -5.46
C VAL A 209 -7.76 -11.00 -5.32
N SER A 210 -9.07 -10.95 -5.09
CA SER A 210 -9.92 -12.15 -4.98
C SER A 210 -9.95 -12.97 -6.29
N ARG A 211 -10.00 -12.31 -7.46
CA ARG A 211 -9.90 -12.98 -8.77
C ARG A 211 -8.53 -13.63 -8.98
N ARG A 212 -7.45 -12.91 -8.64
CA ARG A 212 -6.08 -13.40 -8.76
C ARG A 212 -5.83 -14.62 -7.88
N ALA A 213 -6.24 -14.58 -6.61
CA ALA A 213 -6.13 -15.71 -5.69
C ALA A 213 -6.88 -16.96 -6.17
N ARG A 214 -8.04 -16.79 -6.83
CA ARG A 214 -8.76 -17.91 -7.47
C ARG A 214 -8.06 -18.42 -8.73
N GLY A 215 -7.44 -17.54 -9.50
CA GLY A 215 -6.65 -17.90 -10.68
C GLY A 215 -5.39 -18.70 -10.31
N ALA A 216 -4.72 -18.34 -9.22
CA ALA A 216 -3.52 -19.04 -8.73
C ALA A 216 -3.81 -20.43 -8.12
N ARG A 217 -5.07 -20.71 -7.75
CA ARG A 217 -5.51 -22.01 -7.21
C ARG A 217 -5.96 -23.00 -8.28
N ARG A 218 -5.97 -22.59 -9.56
CA ARG A 218 -6.38 -23.41 -10.71
C ARG A 218 -5.16 -23.89 -11.47
#